data_AF-A0A4S2AAN9-F1
#
_entry.id   AF-A0A4S2AAN9-F1
#
_cell.length_a   1.000
_cell.length_b   1.000
_cell.length_c   1.000
_cell.angle_alpha   90.00
_cell.angle_beta   90.00
_cell.angle_gamma   90.00
#
_symmetry.space_group_name_H-M   'P 1'
#
loop_
_entity.id
_entity.type
_entity.pdbx_description
1 polymer ?
#
loop_
_entity_poly.entity_id
_entity_poly.type
_entity_poly.pdbx_seq_one_letter_code
_entity_poly.pdbx_strand_id
1 'polypeptide(L)'
;MTDEERYIIKESRVMVIGTPHFTRYVLPELERIGFRDIQTGCDLVALAELSHVNIIAEYGGNGESCLKHLKEIKTPVICPFDFVRGAGAMVIMPHDDRELLAQPDLRLWAAEYISGYCAFWNMGGCDWLGEALPEIKAGVINESAQRLAAHICARIAANIAVGREVKHFPRFYLAESE
;
A
#
# COMPACT_ATOMS: atom_id res chain seq x y z
N MET A 1 -17.86 11.04 8.46
CA MET A 1 -17.69 9.71 9.07
C MET A 1 -18.77 9.56 10.13
N THR A 2 -19.63 8.54 10.01
CA THR A 2 -20.70 8.27 10.98
C THR A 2 -20.15 7.63 12.26
N ASP A 3 -20.95 7.54 13.32
CA ASP A 3 -20.55 6.83 14.54
C ASP A 3 -20.33 5.33 14.30
N GLU A 4 -21.14 4.73 13.43
CA GLU A 4 -21.00 3.34 13.00
C GLU A 4 -19.68 3.11 12.25
N GLU A 5 -19.34 3.98 11.30
CA GLU A 5 -18.07 3.92 10.58
C GLU A 5 -16.86 4.05 11.54
N ARG A 6 -16.96 4.97 12.52
CA ARG A 6 -15.92 5.12 13.57
C ARG A 6 -15.76 3.84 14.39
N TYR A 7 -16.87 3.20 14.75
CA TYR A 7 -16.84 1.94 15.50
C TYR A 7 -16.20 0.81 14.68
N ILE A 8 -16.60 0.64 13.41
CA ILE A 8 -16.02 -0.39 12.52
C ILE A 8 -14.51 -0.19 12.35
N ILE A 9 -14.04 1.04 12.12
CA ILE A 9 -12.61 1.35 12.00
C ILE A 9 -11.86 0.99 13.29
N LYS A 10 -12.43 1.31 14.46
CA LYS A 10 -11.83 1.03 15.75
C LYS A 10 -11.65 -0.47 16.00
N GLU A 11 -12.65 -1.27 15.64
CA GLU A 11 -12.64 -2.73 15.82
C GLU A 11 -11.90 -3.49 14.70
N SER A 12 -11.53 -2.79 13.62
CA SER A 12 -10.76 -3.39 12.51
C SER A 12 -9.30 -3.59 12.90
N ARG A 13 -8.81 -4.80 12.66
CA ARG A 13 -7.41 -5.19 12.85
C ARG A 13 -6.60 -4.99 11.57
N VAL A 14 -5.57 -4.15 11.64
CA VAL A 14 -4.69 -3.83 10.52
C VAL A 14 -3.31 -4.44 10.78
N MET A 15 -2.77 -5.18 9.82
CA MET A 15 -1.38 -5.62 9.86
C MET A 15 -0.53 -4.77 8.92
N VAL A 16 0.55 -4.21 9.44
CA VAL A 16 1.53 -3.40 8.72
C VAL A 16 2.83 -4.20 8.55
N ILE A 17 3.15 -4.51 7.32
CA ILE A 17 4.40 -5.13 6.89
C ILE A 17 5.22 -4.04 6.20
N GLY A 18 6.39 -3.71 6.73
CA GLY A 18 7.23 -2.71 6.09
C GLY A 18 8.50 -2.40 6.86
N THR A 19 9.30 -1.49 6.30
CA THR A 19 10.54 -1.05 6.94
C THR A 19 10.24 -0.27 8.23
N PRO A 20 11.17 -0.25 9.21
CA PRO A 20 11.01 0.56 10.42
C PRO A 20 10.74 2.05 10.14
N HIS A 21 11.23 2.59 9.01
CA HIS A 21 10.99 3.97 8.59
C HIS A 21 9.54 4.17 8.14
N PHE A 22 9.04 3.35 7.22
CA PHE A 22 7.67 3.48 6.73
C PHE A 22 6.65 3.26 7.86
N THR A 23 6.88 2.26 8.71
CA THR A 23 6.03 1.96 9.88
C THR A 23 5.88 3.17 10.81
N ARG A 24 6.92 3.97 11.01
CA ARG A 24 6.85 5.22 11.81
C ARG A 24 5.92 6.29 11.22
N TYR A 25 5.68 6.28 9.91
CA TYR A 25 4.78 7.24 9.26
C TYR A 25 3.35 6.73 9.15
N VAL A 26 3.15 5.44 8.88
CA VAL A 26 1.80 4.89 8.68
C VAL A 26 1.05 4.65 9.98
N LEU A 27 1.74 4.29 11.08
CA LEU A 27 1.07 4.06 12.38
C LEU A 27 0.32 5.31 12.88
N PRO A 28 0.94 6.51 12.95
CA PRO A 28 0.22 7.71 13.37
C PRO A 28 -0.95 8.08 12.45
N GLU A 29 -0.85 7.85 11.14
CA GLU A 29 -1.95 8.12 10.21
C GLU A 29 -3.14 7.18 10.45
N LEU A 30 -2.89 5.88 10.68
CA LEU A 30 -3.92 4.89 11.01
C LEU A 30 -4.59 5.22 12.36
N GLU A 31 -3.80 5.53 13.39
CA GLU A 31 -4.29 5.90 14.72
C GLU A 31 -5.14 7.18 14.68
N ARG A 32 -4.71 8.18 13.89
CA ARG A 32 -5.43 9.45 13.71
C ARG A 32 -6.78 9.25 13.05
N ILE A 33 -6.90 8.29 12.14
CA ILE A 33 -8.19 7.92 11.52
C ILE A 33 -9.09 7.18 12.52
N GLY A 34 -8.52 6.39 13.42
CA GLY A 34 -9.24 5.76 14.52
C GLY A 34 -8.95 4.27 14.73
N PHE A 35 -8.06 3.66 13.94
CA PHE A 35 -7.64 2.26 14.12
C PHE A 35 -6.96 2.09 15.48
N ARG A 36 -7.22 0.97 16.16
CA ARG A 36 -6.66 0.67 17.50
C ARG A 36 -5.92 -0.66 17.58
N ASP A 37 -6.35 -1.67 16.84
CA ASP A 37 -5.66 -2.95 16.74
C ASP A 37 -4.75 -2.93 15.51
N ILE A 38 -3.53 -2.43 15.69
CA ILE A 38 -2.52 -2.36 14.62
C ILE A 38 -1.34 -3.22 15.01
N GLN A 39 -0.99 -4.14 14.12
CA GLN A 39 0.13 -5.06 14.30
C GLN A 39 1.20 -4.79 13.28
N THR A 40 2.44 -5.04 13.67
CA THR A 40 3.60 -4.78 12.82
C THR A 40 4.48 -6.02 12.77
N GLY A 41 4.98 -6.36 11.59
CA GLY A 41 5.87 -7.51 11.39
C GLY A 41 5.37 -8.46 10.32
N CYS A 42 6.25 -9.38 9.92
CA CYS A 42 6.03 -10.34 8.83
C CYS A 42 6.57 -11.74 9.19
N ASP A 43 6.83 -12.02 10.47
CA ASP A 43 7.31 -13.35 10.86
C ASP A 43 6.22 -14.43 10.67
N LEU A 44 6.63 -15.70 10.65
CA LEU A 44 5.75 -16.85 10.45
C LEU A 44 4.63 -16.93 11.49
N VAL A 45 4.82 -16.36 12.68
CA VAL A 45 3.80 -16.31 13.73
C VAL A 45 2.75 -15.25 13.37
N ALA A 46 3.18 -14.06 12.96
CA ALA A 46 2.29 -13.00 12.47
C ALA A 46 1.49 -13.44 11.23
N LEU A 47 2.10 -14.21 10.32
CA LEU A 47 1.42 -14.77 9.16
C LEU A 47 0.39 -15.86 9.53
N ALA A 48 0.60 -16.60 10.63
CA ALA A 48 -0.37 -17.58 11.12
C ALA A 48 -1.64 -16.92 11.68
N GLU A 49 -1.57 -15.67 12.12
CA GLU A 49 -2.70 -14.91 12.68
C GLU A 49 -3.52 -14.14 11.64
N LEU A 50 -3.18 -14.28 10.35
CA LEU A 50 -3.87 -13.62 9.23
C LEU A 50 -5.39 -13.87 9.19
N SER A 51 -5.88 -14.97 9.77
CA SER A 51 -7.31 -15.28 9.85
C SER A 51 -8.13 -14.25 10.63
N HIS A 52 -7.48 -13.42 11.44
CA HIS A 52 -8.12 -12.37 12.25
C HIS A 52 -7.81 -10.96 11.76
N VAL A 53 -6.98 -10.81 10.72
CA VAL A 53 -6.61 -9.51 10.16
C VAL A 53 -7.63 -9.09 9.10
N ASN A 54 -8.19 -7.88 9.27
CA ASN A 54 -9.18 -7.33 8.33
C ASN A 54 -8.51 -6.66 7.12
N ILE A 55 -7.31 -6.09 7.30
CA ILE A 55 -6.58 -5.34 6.26
C ILE A 55 -5.08 -5.55 6.43
N ILE A 56 -4.37 -5.81 5.34
CA ILE A 56 -2.91 -5.85 5.31
C ILE A 56 -2.41 -4.61 4.57
N ALA A 57 -1.43 -3.91 5.12
CA ALA A 57 -0.68 -2.86 4.46
C ALA A 57 0.79 -3.31 4.32
N GLU A 58 1.25 -3.52 3.09
CA GLU A 58 2.60 -4.00 2.79
C GLU A 58 3.42 -2.98 2.01
N TYR A 59 4.42 -2.40 2.66
CA TYR A 59 5.44 -1.60 2.02
C TYR A 59 6.69 -2.47 1.77
N GLY A 60 6.82 -3.00 0.55
CA GLY A 60 7.94 -3.87 0.16
C GLY A 60 9.27 -3.15 -0.08
N GLY A 61 9.27 -1.81 -0.22
CA GLY A 61 10.45 -1.07 -0.65
C GLY A 61 11.03 -1.64 -1.95
N ASN A 62 12.36 -1.73 -2.06
CA ASN A 62 13.06 -2.37 -3.19
C ASN A 62 13.22 -3.89 -3.04
N GLY A 63 12.24 -4.56 -2.44
CA GLY A 63 12.26 -5.99 -2.16
C GLY A 63 11.00 -6.72 -2.64
N GLU A 64 11.01 -8.03 -2.41
CA GLU A 64 9.90 -8.94 -2.69
C GLU A 64 8.82 -8.83 -1.61
N SER A 65 7.61 -9.25 -1.93
CA SER A 65 6.51 -9.32 -0.96
C SER A 65 6.76 -10.43 0.06
N CYS A 66 6.55 -10.13 1.32
CA CYS A 66 6.40 -11.09 2.42
C CYS A 66 5.28 -12.10 2.19
N LEU A 67 4.29 -11.76 1.35
CA LEU A 67 3.10 -12.56 1.10
C LEU A 67 3.24 -13.46 -0.13
N LYS A 68 4.35 -13.38 -0.88
CA LYS A 68 4.55 -14.08 -2.17
C LYS A 68 4.39 -15.61 -2.09
N HIS A 69 4.65 -16.20 -0.92
CA HIS A 69 4.57 -17.66 -0.71
C HIS A 69 3.20 -18.13 -0.22
N LEU A 70 2.29 -17.21 0.11
CA LEU A 70 0.94 -17.56 0.55
C LEU A 70 0.10 -17.98 -0.65
N LYS A 71 -0.35 -19.24 -0.62
CA LYS A 71 -1.23 -19.80 -1.67
C LYS A 71 -2.56 -19.06 -1.77
N GLU A 72 -3.10 -18.62 -0.63
CA GLU A 72 -4.36 -17.90 -0.56
C GLU A 72 -4.26 -16.73 0.41
N ILE A 73 -4.78 -15.57 0.00
CA ILE A 73 -4.91 -14.37 0.82
C ILE A 73 -6.37 -13.94 0.72
N LYS A 74 -7.11 -14.07 1.83
CA LYS A 74 -8.54 -13.72 1.92
C LYS A 74 -8.78 -12.29 2.42
N THR A 75 -7.69 -11.57 2.68
CA THR A 75 -7.69 -10.25 3.27
C THR A 75 -7.21 -9.25 2.21
N PRO A 76 -7.86 -8.08 2.06
CA PRO A 76 -7.36 -7.02 1.20
C PRO A 76 -5.93 -6.62 1.56
N VAL A 77 -5.07 -6.48 0.54
CA VAL A 77 -3.68 -6.02 0.67
C VAL A 77 -3.55 -4.65 0.03
N ILE A 78 -3.06 -3.68 0.79
CA ILE A 78 -2.69 -2.35 0.29
C ILE A 78 -1.17 -2.34 0.13
N CYS A 79 -0.68 -2.13 -1.08
CA CYS A 79 0.73 -1.96 -1.38
C CYS A 79 1.01 -0.46 -1.62
N PRO A 80 1.39 0.32 -0.58
CA PRO A 80 1.86 1.69 -0.76
C PRO A 80 3.30 1.75 -1.28
N PHE A 81 3.59 2.77 -2.07
CA PHE A 81 4.90 3.00 -2.69
C PHE A 81 5.31 4.45 -2.55
N ASP A 82 6.56 4.70 -2.19
CA ASP A 82 7.19 6.00 -2.42
C ASP A 82 7.86 5.96 -3.80
N PHE A 83 7.63 6.96 -4.64
CA PHE A 83 8.19 7.04 -5.99
C PHE A 83 9.18 8.20 -6.13
N VAL A 84 9.89 8.51 -5.05
CA VAL A 84 10.88 9.59 -4.91
C VAL A 84 10.26 11.00 -5.01
N ARG A 85 9.57 11.32 -6.10
CA ARG A 85 8.92 12.61 -6.38
C ARG A 85 7.42 12.62 -6.10
N GLY A 86 6.93 11.56 -5.47
CA GLY A 86 5.52 11.35 -5.20
C GLY A 86 5.29 9.97 -4.60
N ALA A 87 4.04 9.54 -4.53
CA ALA A 87 3.66 8.26 -3.97
C ALA A 87 2.52 7.63 -4.76
N GLY A 88 2.38 6.32 -4.60
CA GLY A 88 1.25 5.57 -5.12
C GLY A 88 0.80 4.48 -4.16
N ALA A 89 -0.32 3.86 -4.52
CA ALA A 89 -0.76 2.64 -3.86
C ALA A 89 -1.55 1.77 -4.83
N MET A 90 -1.37 0.45 -4.71
CA MET A 90 -2.17 -0.56 -5.39
C MET A 90 -2.90 -1.39 -4.33
N VAL A 91 -4.14 -1.75 -4.58
CA VAL A 91 -4.93 -2.59 -3.67
C VAL A 91 -5.21 -3.91 -4.36
N ILE A 92 -4.97 -5.01 -3.66
CA ILE A 92 -5.29 -6.37 -4.12
C ILE A 92 -6.41 -6.89 -3.23
N MET A 93 -7.60 -7.01 -3.80
CA MET A 93 -8.73 -7.66 -3.15
C MET A 93 -8.59 -9.19 -3.22
N PRO A 94 -9.29 -9.99 -2.38
CA PRO A 94 -9.10 -11.45 -2.32
C PRO A 94 -9.23 -12.21 -3.64
N HIS A 95 -9.97 -11.64 -4.61
CA HIS A 95 -10.24 -12.23 -5.93
C HIS A 95 -9.44 -11.59 -7.07
N ASP A 96 -8.61 -10.59 -6.78
CA ASP A 96 -7.78 -9.94 -7.78
C ASP A 96 -6.56 -10.82 -8.15
N ASP A 97 -5.96 -10.53 -9.30
CA ASP A 97 -4.67 -11.09 -9.67
C ASP A 97 -3.59 -10.66 -8.65
N ARG A 98 -2.66 -11.56 -8.38
CA ARG A 98 -1.57 -11.38 -7.41
C ARG A 98 -0.20 -11.21 -8.08
N GLU A 99 -0.18 -10.94 -9.39
CA GLU A 99 1.03 -10.70 -10.18
C GLU A 99 2.00 -9.74 -9.47
N LEU A 100 1.50 -8.64 -8.89
CA LEU A 100 2.30 -7.67 -8.15
C LEU A 100 3.07 -8.29 -6.97
N LEU A 101 2.46 -9.20 -6.21
CA LEU A 101 3.10 -9.82 -5.03
C LEU A 101 4.16 -10.86 -5.42
N ALA A 102 4.16 -11.33 -6.66
CA ALA A 102 5.15 -12.27 -7.16
C ALA A 102 6.43 -11.58 -7.66
N GLN A 103 6.48 -10.25 -7.67
CA GLN A 103 7.59 -9.50 -8.27
C GLN A 103 8.82 -9.44 -7.36
N PRO A 104 10.03 -9.43 -7.95
CA PRO A 104 11.27 -9.39 -7.18
C PRO A 104 11.55 -8.01 -6.55
N ASP A 105 11.07 -6.93 -7.17
CA ASP A 105 11.11 -5.56 -6.64
C ASP A 105 9.72 -4.94 -6.85
N LEU A 106 8.92 -4.92 -5.78
CA LEU A 106 7.53 -4.44 -5.83
C LEU A 106 7.45 -2.96 -6.25
N ARG A 107 8.36 -2.14 -5.72
CA ARG A 107 8.35 -0.70 -5.93
C ARG A 107 8.73 -0.35 -7.37
N LEU A 108 9.80 -0.95 -7.90
CA LEU A 108 10.20 -0.70 -9.28
C LEU A 108 9.14 -1.22 -10.25
N TRP A 109 8.65 -2.45 -10.05
CA TRP A 109 7.61 -3.02 -10.91
C TRP A 109 6.35 -2.15 -10.92
N ALA A 110 5.88 -1.70 -9.74
CA ALA A 110 4.71 -0.82 -9.66
C ALA A 110 4.94 0.51 -10.37
N ALA A 111 6.14 1.10 -10.25
CA ALA A 111 6.48 2.34 -10.96
C ALA A 111 6.46 2.16 -12.49
N GLU A 112 7.05 1.08 -13.00
CA GLU A 112 7.05 0.74 -14.43
C GLU A 112 5.63 0.46 -14.94
N TYR A 113 4.84 -0.32 -14.19
CA TYR A 113 3.45 -0.63 -14.50
C TYR A 113 2.60 0.64 -14.59
N ILE A 114 2.65 1.49 -13.56
CA ILE A 114 1.85 2.71 -13.49
C ILE A 114 2.27 3.70 -14.58
N SER A 115 3.58 3.89 -14.78
CA SER A 115 4.10 4.77 -15.83
C SER A 115 3.66 4.29 -17.22
N GLY A 116 3.78 3.00 -17.51
CA GLY A 116 3.32 2.40 -18.76
C GLY A 116 1.81 2.51 -18.94
N TYR A 117 1.03 2.29 -17.88
CA TYR A 117 -0.43 2.46 -17.91
C TYR A 117 -0.81 3.90 -18.25
N CYS A 118 -0.20 4.88 -17.57
CA CYS A 118 -0.48 6.30 -17.82
C CYS A 118 -0.11 6.72 -19.24
N ALA A 119 1.04 6.26 -19.77
CA ALA A 119 1.44 6.51 -21.15
C ALA A 119 0.47 5.87 -22.16
N PHE A 120 0.08 4.61 -21.94
CA PHE A 120 -0.85 3.90 -22.83
C PHE A 120 -2.21 4.59 -22.92
N TRP A 121 -2.74 5.05 -21.79
CA TRP A 121 -4.05 5.72 -21.72
C TRP A 121 -3.97 7.25 -21.89
N ASN A 122 -2.79 7.81 -22.18
CA ASN A 122 -2.55 9.24 -22.31
C ASN A 122 -3.07 10.06 -21.11
N MET A 123 -2.79 9.58 -19.89
CA MET A 123 -3.18 10.24 -18.64
C MET A 123 -2.24 11.41 -18.34
N GLY A 124 -2.78 12.63 -18.28
CA GLY A 124 -2.01 13.81 -17.88
C GLY A 124 -1.55 13.78 -16.42
N GLY A 125 -0.44 14.48 -16.12
CA GLY A 125 0.06 14.66 -14.75
C GLY A 125 0.77 13.45 -14.15
N CYS A 126 1.19 12.50 -14.99
CA CYS A 126 1.89 11.28 -14.56
C CYS A 126 3.33 11.19 -15.07
N ASP A 127 3.77 12.15 -15.90
CA ASP A 127 5.09 12.13 -16.56
C ASP A 127 6.25 12.10 -15.56
N TRP A 128 6.07 12.75 -14.41
CA TRP A 128 7.04 12.79 -13.32
C TRP A 128 7.46 11.39 -12.84
N LEU A 129 6.57 10.39 -12.91
CA LEU A 129 6.86 9.03 -12.49
C LEU A 129 7.85 8.37 -13.46
N GLY A 130 7.67 8.59 -14.76
CA GLY A 130 8.60 8.14 -15.79
C GLY A 130 9.98 8.76 -15.61
N GLU A 131 10.04 10.05 -15.26
CA GLU A 131 11.30 10.76 -14.97
C GLU A 131 11.99 10.26 -13.69
N ALA A 132 11.22 9.78 -12.70
CA ALA A 132 11.75 9.26 -11.44
C ALA A 132 12.25 7.81 -11.53
N LEU A 133 11.94 7.07 -12.61
CA LEU A 133 12.33 5.65 -12.77
C LEU A 133 13.83 5.38 -12.56
N PRO A 134 14.77 6.19 -13.09
CA PRO A 134 16.20 5.98 -12.83
C PRO A 134 16.57 6.05 -11.34
N GLU A 135 15.94 6.96 -10.60
CA GLU A 135 16.16 7.15 -9.15
C GLU A 135 15.55 5.97 -8.36
N ILE A 136 14.34 5.54 -8.73
CA ILE A 136 13.66 4.37 -8.13
C ILE A 136 14.51 3.10 -8.34
N LYS A 137 15.04 2.91 -9.55
CA LYS A 137 15.92 1.79 -9.91
C LYS A 137 17.26 1.83 -9.16
N ALA A 138 17.76 3.02 -8.84
CA ALA A 138 18.93 3.19 -7.99
C ALA A 138 18.64 2.99 -6.49
N GLY A 139 17.38 2.72 -6.11
CA GLY A 139 16.97 2.52 -4.72
C GLY A 139 16.90 3.83 -3.92
N VAL A 140 16.81 4.99 -4.59
CA VAL A 140 16.68 6.29 -3.90
C VAL A 140 15.35 6.30 -3.16
N ILE A 141 15.35 6.76 -1.90
CA ILE A 141 14.15 6.86 -1.07
C ILE A 141 13.98 8.33 -0.67
N ASN A 142 12.74 8.82 -0.64
CA ASN A 142 12.41 10.18 -0.22
C ASN A 142 11.45 10.16 0.98
N GLU A 143 11.75 10.96 2.02
CA GLU A 143 10.93 11.02 3.23
C GLU A 143 9.52 11.58 2.97
N SER A 144 9.41 12.68 2.22
CA SER A 144 8.12 13.29 1.89
C SER A 144 7.23 12.32 1.09
N ALA A 145 7.83 11.60 0.15
CA ALA A 145 7.15 10.55 -0.62
C ALA A 145 6.66 9.39 0.28
N GLN A 146 7.48 8.93 1.24
CA GLN A 146 7.03 7.91 2.20
C GLN A 146 5.88 8.39 3.09
N ARG A 147 5.93 9.64 3.57
CA ARG A 147 4.83 10.23 4.35
C ARG A 147 3.55 10.32 3.54
N LEU A 148 3.65 10.70 2.27
CA LEU A 148 2.51 10.72 1.36
C LEU A 148 1.96 9.32 1.11
N ALA A 149 2.82 8.32 0.90
CA ALA A 149 2.43 6.92 0.75
C ALA A 149 1.71 6.38 2.00
N ALA A 150 2.21 6.72 3.19
CA ALA A 150 1.57 6.39 4.47
C ALA A 150 0.18 7.04 4.61
N HIS A 151 0.04 8.32 4.24
CA HIS A 151 -1.23 9.01 4.26
C HIS A 151 -2.26 8.39 3.29
N ILE A 152 -1.84 8.07 2.06
CA ILE A 152 -2.68 7.38 1.07
C ILE A 152 -3.11 6.01 1.63
N CYS A 153 -2.16 5.23 2.16
CA CYS A 153 -2.40 3.91 2.73
C CYS A 153 -3.47 3.94 3.82
N ALA A 154 -3.32 4.83 4.81
CA ALA A 154 -4.25 4.92 5.94
C ALA A 154 -5.67 5.29 5.49
N ARG A 155 -5.81 6.18 4.50
CA ARG A 155 -7.12 6.55 3.93
C ARG A 155 -7.77 5.40 3.16
N ILE A 156 -6.99 4.64 2.41
CA ILE A 156 -7.49 3.43 1.72
C ILE A 156 -7.95 2.40 2.76
N ALA A 157 -7.16 2.15 3.80
CA ALA A 157 -7.52 1.23 4.88
C ALA A 157 -8.84 1.62 5.53
N ALA A 158 -9.04 2.91 5.83
CA ALA A 158 -10.30 3.43 6.37
C ALA A 158 -11.50 3.11 5.47
N ASN A 159 -11.36 3.33 4.16
CA ASN A 159 -12.42 3.06 3.20
C ASN A 159 -12.73 1.57 3.09
N ILE A 160 -11.71 0.70 3.06
CA ILE A 160 -11.87 -0.75 3.06
C ILE A 160 -12.60 -1.21 4.32
N ALA A 161 -12.19 -0.73 5.50
CA ALA A 161 -12.77 -1.11 6.78
C ALA A 161 -14.29 -0.90 6.81
N VAL A 162 -14.77 0.23 6.27
CA VAL A 162 -16.20 0.58 6.26
C VAL A 162 -16.94 0.15 4.99
N GLY A 163 -16.31 -0.68 4.14
CA GLY A 163 -16.94 -1.22 2.94
C GLY A 163 -17.19 -0.21 1.82
N ARG A 164 -16.44 0.90 1.77
CA ARG A 164 -16.49 1.86 0.66
C ARG A 164 -15.70 1.34 -0.54
N GLU A 165 -16.13 1.73 -1.73
CA GLU A 165 -15.41 1.41 -2.96
C GLU A 165 -14.00 2.03 -2.94
N VAL A 166 -13.01 1.22 -3.31
CA VAL A 166 -11.63 1.64 -3.53
C VAL A 166 -11.18 1.19 -4.92
N LYS A 167 -10.22 1.91 -5.51
CA LYS A 167 -9.52 1.39 -6.68
C LYS A 167 -8.72 0.17 -6.23
N HIS A 168 -8.85 -0.91 -6.96
CA HIS A 168 -8.09 -2.14 -6.77
C HIS A 168 -7.55 -2.62 -8.13
N PHE A 169 -6.57 -3.51 -8.08
CA PHE A 169 -5.82 -3.98 -9.24
C PHE A 169 -6.76 -4.40 -10.38
N PRO A 170 -6.54 -3.94 -11.62
CA PRO A 170 -5.35 -3.25 -12.16
C PRO A 170 -5.28 -1.73 -11.92
N ARG A 171 -6.25 -1.13 -11.22
CA ARG A 171 -6.28 0.32 -10.96
C ARG A 171 -5.40 0.69 -9.75
N PHE A 172 -4.95 1.94 -9.73
CA PHE A 172 -4.02 2.45 -8.71
C PHE A 172 -4.35 3.87 -8.26
N TYR A 173 -3.73 4.25 -7.15
CA TYR A 173 -3.63 5.61 -6.64
C TYR A 173 -2.24 6.16 -6.97
N LEU A 174 -2.17 7.42 -7.38
CA LEU A 174 -0.94 8.12 -7.71
C LEU A 174 -1.09 9.59 -7.32
N ALA A 175 -0.08 10.15 -6.67
CA ALA A 175 -0.01 11.55 -6.28
C ALA A 175 1.45 12.04 -6.31
N GLU A 176 1.68 13.20 -6.91
CA GLU A 176 2.98 13.89 -6.86
C GLU A 176 3.19 14.51 -5.46
N SER A 177 4.43 14.59 -5.00
CA SER A 177 4.76 15.34 -3.78
C SER A 177 5.01 16.81 -4.14
N GLU A 178 4.21 17.72 -3.56
CA GLU A 178 4.44 19.17 -3.63
C GLU A 178 5.78 19.60 -2.99
#